data_AF-A0A6T8MIT4-F1
#
_entry.id   AF-A0A6T8MIT4-F1
#
_cell.length_a   1.000
_cell.length_b   1.000
_cell.length_c   1.000
_cell.angle_alpha   90.00
_cell.angle_beta   90.00
_cell.angle_gamma   90.00
#
_symmetry.space_group_name_H-M   'P 1'
#
loop_
_entity.id
_entity.type
_entity.pdbx_description
1 polymer ?
#
loop_
_entity_poly.entity_id
_entity_poly.type
_entity_poly.pdbx_seq_one_letter_code
_entity_poly.pdbx_strand_id
1 'polypeptide(L)'
;MEEGEVFAIETFGTTGKGYVREVGECSHFALNPDPSGSVRKRVRLHEARQLAERIDKRFSTLPWCRRYLERGPKGESRYQLYLRNLVQAGVVEEYPPLCDIKGSYVAQYEHTIILKPTSKEIVSAGDDRGMDW
;
A
#
# COMPACT_ATOMS: atom_id res chain seq x y z
N MET A 1 11.61 17.07 -6.79
CA MET A 1 10.66 17.93 -7.51
C MET A 1 11.37 18.47 -8.71
N GLU A 2 11.33 17.67 -9.76
CA GLU A 2 11.97 17.85 -11.05
C GLU A 2 10.89 17.80 -12.13
N GLU A 3 11.21 18.36 -13.29
CA GLU A 3 10.33 18.30 -14.46
C GLU A 3 10.05 16.85 -14.86
N GLY A 4 8.78 16.55 -15.13
CA GLY A 4 8.29 15.22 -15.49
C GLY A 4 7.89 14.33 -14.30
N GLU A 5 8.24 14.70 -13.06
CA GLU A 5 7.84 13.94 -11.89
C GLU A 5 6.33 14.07 -11.57
N VAL A 6 5.80 13.02 -10.96
CA VAL A 6 4.42 12.92 -10.48
C VAL A 6 4.45 12.79 -8.97
N PHE A 7 3.65 13.61 -8.28
CA PHE A 7 3.58 13.62 -6.82
C PHE A 7 2.16 13.38 -6.33
N ALA A 8 2.03 12.54 -5.31
CA ALA A 8 0.93 12.63 -4.38
C ALA A 8 1.24 13.76 -3.39
N ILE A 9 0.36 14.75 -3.32
CA ILE A 9 0.41 15.82 -2.32
C ILE A 9 -0.70 15.53 -1.32
N GLU A 10 -0.31 14.97 -0.19
CA GLU A 10 -1.20 14.59 0.90
C GLU A 10 -0.85 15.34 2.19
N THR A 11 -1.86 15.74 2.94
CA THR A 11 -1.69 16.39 4.24
C THR A 11 -2.66 15.79 5.25
N PHE A 12 -2.20 15.67 6.49
CA PHE A 12 -2.98 15.10 7.60
C PHE A 12 -3.05 16.12 8.73
N GLY A 13 -4.27 16.54 9.09
CA GLY A 13 -4.53 17.37 10.26
C GLY A 13 -5.01 16.49 11.43
N THR A 14 -4.56 16.76 12.65
CA THR A 14 -4.94 15.97 13.83
C THR A 14 -5.19 16.86 15.06
N THR A 15 -6.14 16.43 15.91
CA THR A 15 -6.33 16.99 17.27
C THR A 15 -5.44 16.32 18.32
N GLY A 16 -4.63 15.34 17.92
CA GLY A 16 -3.77 14.53 18.77
C GLY A 16 -2.34 15.07 18.87
N LYS A 17 -1.36 14.16 18.80
CA LYS A 17 0.07 14.49 18.98
C LYS A 17 0.79 14.86 17.69
N GLY A 18 0.18 14.69 16.52
CA GLY A 18 0.88 14.90 15.26
C GLY A 18 1.91 13.82 14.95
N TYR A 19 1.79 12.65 15.59
CA TYR A 19 2.66 11.51 15.36
C TYR A 19 1.85 10.22 15.32
N VAL A 20 2.02 9.45 14.25
CA VAL A 20 1.33 8.20 14.04
C VAL A 20 2.16 7.01 14.49
N ARG A 21 1.48 5.93 14.84
CA ARG A 21 2.07 4.65 15.20
C ARG A 21 1.20 3.53 14.66
N GLU A 22 1.83 2.41 14.39
CA GLU A 22 1.15 1.22 13.87
C GLU A 22 0.23 0.63 14.94
N VAL A 23 -1.07 0.54 14.65
CA VAL A 23 -2.07 0.01 15.59
C VAL A 23 -3.11 -0.81 14.84
N GLY A 24 -3.37 -2.02 15.34
CA GLY A 24 -4.44 -2.89 14.83
C GLY A 24 -3.93 -3.95 13.86
N GLU A 25 -4.87 -4.59 13.16
CA GLU A 25 -4.56 -5.70 12.26
C GLU A 25 -4.10 -5.18 10.89
N CYS A 26 -2.94 -5.64 10.43
CA CYS A 26 -2.41 -5.30 9.11
C CYS A 26 -3.30 -5.87 7.99
N SER A 27 -3.65 -5.01 7.04
CA SER A 27 -4.49 -5.36 5.89
C SER A 27 -3.87 -5.02 4.53
N HIS A 28 -2.86 -4.14 4.48
CA HIS A 28 -2.22 -3.69 3.25
C HIS A 28 -0.80 -4.27 3.14
N PHE A 29 -0.45 -4.68 1.92
CA PHE A 29 0.79 -5.38 1.62
C PHE A 29 1.28 -4.95 0.24
N ALA A 30 2.59 -5.01 -0.01
CA ALA A 30 3.14 -4.86 -1.36
C ALA A 30 4.33 -5.81 -1.54
N LEU A 31 4.63 -6.22 -2.77
CA LEU A 31 5.92 -6.86 -3.05
C LEU A 31 7.02 -5.82 -2.95
N ASN A 32 8.11 -6.18 -2.28
CA ASN A 32 9.29 -5.33 -2.27
C ASN A 32 9.84 -5.22 -3.71
N PRO A 33 10.01 -4.01 -4.29
CA PRO A 33 10.43 -3.83 -5.69
C PRO A 33 11.89 -4.19 -5.96
N ASP A 34 12.76 -4.14 -4.93
CA ASP A 34 14.13 -4.68 -5.01
C ASP A 34 14.36 -5.76 -3.95
N PRO A 35 13.81 -6.96 -4.14
CA PRO A 35 14.18 -8.11 -3.36
C PRO A 35 15.27 -8.80 -4.17
N SER A 36 16.48 -8.21 -4.28
CA SER A 36 17.66 -8.80 -4.96
C SER A 36 17.45 -10.30 -5.14
N GLY A 37 17.34 -10.83 -6.38
CA GLY A 37 16.64 -12.11 -6.64
C GLY A 37 16.95 -13.30 -5.69
N SER A 38 18.09 -13.25 -5.00
CA SER A 38 18.39 -13.84 -3.69
C SER A 38 17.28 -13.91 -2.63
N VAL A 39 16.49 -12.86 -2.37
CA VAL A 39 15.48 -12.83 -1.29
C VAL A 39 14.33 -13.78 -1.60
N ARG A 40 13.81 -13.75 -2.83
CA ARG A 40 12.81 -14.72 -3.30
C ARG A 40 13.35 -16.16 -3.27
N LYS A 41 14.65 -16.35 -3.53
CA LYS A 41 15.33 -17.65 -3.42
C LYS A 41 15.50 -18.16 -1.98
N ARG A 42 15.44 -17.29 -0.96
CA ARG A 42 15.53 -17.67 0.46
C ARG A 42 14.22 -18.25 1.01
N VAL A 43 13.09 -18.08 0.32
CA VAL A 43 11.80 -18.65 0.71
C VAL A 43 11.84 -20.17 0.53
N ARG A 44 11.95 -20.90 1.64
CA ARG A 44 12.09 -22.37 1.61
C ARG A 44 10.77 -23.08 1.30
N LEU A 45 9.65 -22.60 1.87
CA LEU A 45 8.33 -23.21 1.67
C LEU A 45 7.90 -23.10 0.22
N HIS A 46 7.52 -24.22 -0.37
CA HIS A 46 7.15 -24.28 -1.78
C HIS A 46 5.86 -23.50 -2.05
N GLU A 47 4.88 -23.67 -1.18
CA GLU A 47 3.57 -23.00 -1.24
C GLU A 47 3.70 -21.48 -1.09
N ALA A 48 4.65 -21.02 -0.26
CA ALA A 48 4.96 -19.59 -0.14
C ALA A 48 5.59 -19.04 -1.43
N ARG A 49 6.50 -19.77 -2.07
CA ARG A 49 7.04 -19.39 -3.38
C ARG A 49 5.94 -19.30 -4.45
N GLN A 50 5.07 -20.30 -4.52
CA GLN A 50 3.96 -20.28 -5.47
C GLN A 50 2.98 -19.13 -5.18
N LEU A 51 2.71 -18.82 -3.91
CA LEU A 51 1.90 -17.67 -3.54
C LEU A 51 2.56 -16.35 -3.99
N ALA A 52 3.86 -16.18 -3.79
CA ALA A 52 4.60 -15.01 -4.24
C ALA A 52 4.53 -14.85 -5.77
N GLU A 53 4.68 -15.92 -6.54
CA GLU A 53 4.53 -15.89 -8.01
C GLU A 53 3.13 -15.45 -8.45
N ARG A 54 2.08 -15.92 -7.75
CA ARG A 54 0.70 -15.51 -8.04
C ARG A 54 0.44 -14.06 -7.66
N ILE A 55 0.99 -13.58 -6.55
CA ILE A 55 0.94 -12.16 -6.14
C ILE A 55 1.64 -11.31 -7.21
N ASP A 56 2.86 -11.68 -7.62
CA ASP A 56 3.68 -10.96 -8.59
C ASP A 56 2.97 -10.86 -9.95
N LYS A 57 2.41 -11.97 -10.42
CA LYS A 57 1.63 -12.00 -11.66
C LYS A 57 0.39 -11.11 -11.60
N ARG A 58 -0.22 -10.95 -10.42
CA ARG A 58 -1.50 -10.28 -10.27
C ARG A 58 -1.38 -8.78 -9.96
N PHE A 59 -0.44 -8.42 -9.10
CA PHE A 59 -0.28 -7.06 -8.59
C PHE A 59 1.04 -6.43 -8.98
N SER A 60 2.04 -7.24 -9.40
CA SER A 60 3.42 -6.76 -9.56
C SER A 60 3.85 -6.06 -8.26
N THR A 61 4.40 -4.85 -8.36
CA THR A 61 4.80 -4.01 -7.23
C THR A 61 3.66 -3.15 -6.66
N LEU A 62 2.44 -3.20 -7.22
CA LEU A 62 1.32 -2.42 -6.70
C LEU A 62 0.87 -2.96 -5.32
N PRO A 63 0.52 -2.07 -4.38
CA PRO A 63 -0.07 -2.49 -3.11
C PRO A 63 -1.40 -3.24 -3.29
N TRP A 64 -1.67 -4.17 -2.38
CA TRP A 64 -2.87 -4.99 -2.36
C TRP A 64 -3.31 -5.26 -0.92
N CYS A 65 -4.52 -5.80 -0.74
CA CYS A 65 -5.04 -6.17 0.57
C CYS A 65 -5.52 -7.63 0.62
N ARG A 66 -5.68 -8.18 1.83
CA ARG A 66 -6.18 -9.55 2.06
C ARG A 66 -7.46 -9.87 1.28
N ARG A 67 -8.41 -8.92 1.25
CA ARG A 67 -9.68 -9.06 0.51
C ARG A 67 -9.44 -9.26 -0.99
N TYR A 68 -8.42 -8.64 -1.57
CA TYR A 68 -8.11 -8.81 -2.98
C TYR A 68 -7.56 -10.22 -3.24
N LEU A 69 -6.70 -10.76 -2.38
CA LEU A 69 -6.27 -12.16 -2.49
C LEU A 69 -7.45 -13.13 -2.44
N GLU A 70 -8.37 -12.94 -1.50
CA GLU A 70 -9.51 -13.83 -1.26
C GLU A 70 -10.57 -13.77 -2.37
N ARG A 71 -10.92 -12.56 -2.84
CA ARG A 71 -12.06 -12.34 -3.74
C ARG A 71 -11.67 -12.24 -5.21
N GLY A 72 -10.38 -12.42 -5.51
CA GLY A 72 -9.88 -12.29 -6.87
C GLY A 72 -10.25 -13.43 -7.80
N PRO A 73 -9.92 -13.29 -9.10
CA PRO A 73 -9.89 -14.42 -10.01
C PRO A 73 -8.96 -15.50 -9.43
N LYS A 74 -9.50 -16.70 -9.18
CA LYS A 74 -8.82 -17.80 -8.46
C LYS A 74 -8.40 -17.41 -7.02
N GLY A 75 -9.37 -16.95 -6.24
CA GLY A 75 -9.19 -16.52 -4.85
C GLY A 75 -8.33 -17.46 -4.01
N GLU A 76 -7.42 -16.87 -3.24
CA GLU A 76 -6.53 -17.61 -2.34
C GLU A 76 -7.29 -18.01 -1.06
N SER A 77 -7.11 -19.26 -0.64
CA SER A 77 -7.61 -19.74 0.65
C SER A 77 -6.45 -20.28 1.49
N ARG A 78 -6.57 -20.20 2.82
CA ARG A 78 -5.55 -20.69 3.77
C ARG A 78 -4.14 -20.12 3.52
N TYR A 79 -4.04 -18.92 2.95
CA TYR A 79 -2.78 -18.29 2.55
C TYR A 79 -2.03 -17.64 3.72
N GLN A 80 -2.65 -17.50 4.90
CA GLN A 80 -2.14 -16.67 6.00
C GLN A 80 -0.75 -17.12 6.50
N LEU A 81 -0.51 -18.44 6.59
CA LEU A 81 0.80 -18.99 6.97
C LEU A 81 1.89 -18.62 5.96
N TYR A 82 1.56 -18.76 4.67
CA TYR A 82 2.50 -18.52 3.58
C TYR A 82 2.79 -17.03 3.42
N LEU A 83 1.76 -16.18 3.55
CA LEU A 83 1.93 -14.73 3.55
C LEU A 83 2.84 -14.28 4.72
N ARG A 84 2.62 -14.81 5.93
CA ARG A 84 3.53 -14.55 7.06
C ARG A 84 4.97 -14.95 6.76
N ASN A 85 5.17 -16.08 6.08
CA ASN A 85 6.51 -16.52 5.68
C ASN A 85 7.15 -15.56 4.67
N LEU A 86 6.38 -15.03 3.72
CA LEU A 86 6.86 -14.05 2.74
C LEU A 86 7.23 -12.71 3.39
N VAL A 87 6.44 -12.26 4.37
CA VAL A 87 6.74 -11.06 5.16
C VAL A 87 8.03 -11.24 5.96
N GLN A 88 8.15 -12.33 6.72
CA GLN A 88 9.37 -12.63 7.49
C GLN A 88 10.62 -12.78 6.61
N ALA A 89 10.45 -13.21 5.36
CA ALA A 89 11.52 -13.29 4.39
C ALA A 89 11.88 -11.95 3.72
N GLY A 90 11.10 -10.88 3.95
CA GLY A 90 11.27 -9.56 3.32
C GLY A 90 10.85 -9.53 1.84
N VAL A 91 10.09 -10.52 1.37
CA VAL A 91 9.55 -10.54 0.00
C VAL A 91 8.32 -9.66 -0.13
N VAL A 92 7.51 -9.62 0.93
CA VAL A 92 6.30 -8.80 1.03
C VAL A 92 6.49 -7.84 2.20
N GLU A 93 6.19 -6.57 2.00
CA GLU A 93 6.17 -5.54 3.04
C GLU A 93 4.75 -5.42 3.63
N GLU A 94 4.66 -5.15 4.93
CA GLU A 94 3.39 -4.88 5.63
C GLU A 94 3.18 -3.37 5.79
N TYR A 95 1.96 -2.91 5.58
CA TYR A 95 1.56 -1.52 5.81
C TYR A 95 0.38 -1.50 6.79
N PRO A 96 0.64 -1.65 8.11
CA PRO A 96 -0.41 -1.65 9.12
C PRO A 96 -1.07 -0.27 9.26
N PRO A 97 -2.27 -0.20 9.86
CA PRO A 97 -2.93 1.08 10.06
C PRO A 97 -2.08 2.04 10.92
N LEU A 98 -1.95 3.28 10.46
CA LEU A 98 -1.24 4.34 11.15
C LEU A 98 -2.23 5.21 11.93
N CYS A 99 -2.07 5.28 13.25
CA CYS A 99 -3.01 5.95 14.14
C CYS A 99 -2.28 6.94 15.07
N ASP A 100 -2.90 8.11 15.30
CA ASP A 100 -2.54 9.01 16.40
C ASP A 100 -3.10 8.45 17.75
N ILE A 101 -3.04 9.23 18.82
CA ILE A 101 -3.50 8.83 20.15
C ILE A 101 -4.99 8.46 20.17
N LYS A 102 -5.33 7.49 21.01
CA LYS A 102 -6.74 7.11 21.21
C LYS A 102 -7.58 8.34 21.59
N GLY A 103 -8.68 8.55 20.86
CA GLY A 103 -9.62 9.64 21.09
C GLY A 103 -9.33 10.93 20.30
N SER A 104 -8.21 11.03 19.58
CA SER A 104 -8.01 12.13 18.63
C SER A 104 -8.78 11.89 17.32
N TYR A 105 -8.98 12.97 16.58
CA TYR A 105 -9.56 12.96 15.23
C TYR A 105 -8.48 13.34 14.21
N VAL A 106 -8.50 12.67 13.06
CA VAL A 106 -7.59 12.94 11.94
C VAL A 106 -8.42 13.23 10.69
N ALA A 107 -8.01 14.23 9.93
CA ALA A 107 -8.54 14.54 8.61
C ALA A 107 -7.40 14.49 7.58
N GLN A 108 -7.72 14.12 6.34
CA GLN A 108 -6.77 14.06 5.23
C GLN A 108 -7.39 14.70 3.99
N TYR A 109 -6.57 15.39 3.21
CA TYR A 109 -6.84 15.67 1.79
C TYR A 109 -5.63 15.27 0.95
N GLU A 110 -5.89 14.82 -0.28
CA GLU A 110 -4.86 14.38 -1.22
C GLU A 110 -5.22 14.75 -2.67
N HIS A 111 -4.21 15.20 -3.42
CA HIS A 111 -4.27 15.30 -4.87
C HIS A 111 -2.98 14.81 -5.53
N THR A 112 -3.12 14.27 -6.73
CA THR A 112 -2.00 13.96 -7.61
C THR A 112 -1.70 15.17 -8.49
N ILE A 113 -0.44 15.56 -8.55
CA ILE A 113 0.04 16.60 -9.45
C ILE A 113 1.08 16.05 -10.43
N ILE A 114 1.11 16.63 -11.63
CA ILE A 114 2.12 16.38 -12.65
C ILE A 114 2.90 17.66 -12.87
N LEU A 115 4.23 17.62 -12.70
CA LEU A 115 5.13 18.73 -12.99
C LEU A 115 5.50 18.70 -14.48
N LYS A 116 4.65 19.25 -15.33
CA LYS A 116 4.90 19.32 -16.78
C LYS A 116 6.00 20.35 -17.08
N PRO A 117 6.65 20.30 -18.26
CA PRO A 117 7.68 21.27 -18.64
C PRO A 117 7.21 22.73 -18.63
N THR A 118 5.92 22.97 -18.88
CA THR A 118 5.36 24.32 -19.03
C THR A 118 4.34 24.70 -17.96
N SER A 119 3.94 23.76 -17.10
CA SER A 119 2.91 24.00 -16.09
C SER A 119 2.90 22.93 -15.00
N LYS A 120 2.21 23.23 -13.91
CA LYS A 120 1.80 22.26 -12.91
C LYS A 120 0.33 21.94 -13.10
N GLU A 121 0.00 20.67 -13.31
CA GLU A 121 -1.38 20.21 -13.43
C GLU A 121 -1.79 19.45 -12.16
N ILE A 122 -2.93 19.80 -11.59
CA ILE A 122 -3.58 19.02 -10.52
C ILE A 122 -4.54 18.04 -11.20
N VAL A 123 -4.03 16.88 -11.58
CA VAL A 123 -4.74 15.95 -12.48
C VAL A 123 -5.96 15.30 -11.83
N SER A 124 -6.00 15.25 -10.50
CA SER A 124 -7.11 14.70 -9.72
C SER A 124 -8.11 15.74 -9.20
N ALA A 125 -7.96 17.02 -9.56
CA ALA A 125 -8.91 18.05 -9.14
C ALA A 125 -10.31 17.79 -9.74
N GLY A 126 -11.35 17.98 -8.94
CA GLY A 126 -12.75 17.83 -9.36
C GLY A 126 -13.63 18.86 -8.66
N ASP A 127 -14.87 18.99 -9.13
CA ASP A 127 -15.76 20.05 -8.65
C ASP A 127 -16.43 19.76 -7.30
N ASP A 128 -16.51 18.49 -6.87
CA ASP A 128 -17.03 17.90 -5.61
C ASP A 128 -18.18 18.60 -4.82
N ARG A 129 -18.80 19.63 -5.39
CA ARG A 129 -19.92 20.48 -4.95
C ARG A 129 -21.26 19.72 -4.85
N GLY A 130 -21.22 18.38 -4.86
CA GLY A 130 -22.40 17.50 -4.75
C GLY A 130 -22.36 16.58 -3.53
N MET A 131 -21.36 16.69 -2.65
CA MET A 131 -21.42 16.04 -1.34
C MET A 131 -22.17 16.95 -0.37
N ASP A 132 -23.50 16.94 -0.46
CA ASP A 132 -24.37 17.42 0.61
C ASP A 132 -24.16 16.48 1.80
N TRP A 133 -23.47 16.98 2.84
CA TRP A 133 -23.30 16.32 4.13
C TRP A 133 -24.54 16.49 5.01
#